data_AF-A0A9N9JDS1-F1
#
_entry.id   AF-A0A9N9JDS1-F1
#
_cell.length_a   1.000
_cell.length_b   1.000
_cell.length_c   1.000
_cell.angle_alpha   90.00
_cell.angle_beta   90.00
_cell.angle_gamma   90.00
#
_symmetry.space_group_name_H-M   'P 1'
#
loop_
_entity.id
_entity.type
_entity.pdbx_description
1 polymer ?
#
loop_
_entity_poly.entity_id
_entity_poly.type
_entity_poly.pdbx_seq_one_letter_code
_entity_poly.pdbx_strand_id
1 'polypeptide(L)' 'ILARLLVTSIDPLVLAVAAHDLGQYVKYYPNGKKFLQEIGAKQQIMELMTHEDPEVRYHALIAVQKYMAQA' A
#
# COMPACT_ATOMS: atom_id res chain seq x y z
N ILE A 1 9.54 2.12 7.00
CA ILE A 1 10.23 0.98 6.36
C ILE A 1 9.42 0.44 5.19
N LEU A 2 8.17 0.01 5.40
CA LEU A 2 7.31 -0.54 4.33
C LEU A 2 7.15 0.37 3.11
N ALA A 3 6.87 1.67 3.30
CA ALA A 3 6.77 2.63 2.19
C ALA A 3 8.06 2.68 1.33
N ARG A 4 9.24 2.59 1.96
CA ARG A 4 10.52 2.52 1.24
C ARG A 4 10.63 1.22 0.44
N LEU A 5 10.14 0.10 0.98
CA LEU A 5 10.16 -1.20 0.29
C LEU A 5 9.27 -1.21 -0.96
N LEU A 6 8.16 -0.46 -0.98
CA LEU A 6 7.32 -0.32 -2.18
C LEU A 6 8.08 0.23 -3.40
N VAL A 7 9.14 1.02 -3.16
CA VAL A 7 9.93 1.66 -4.23
C VAL A 7 11.26 0.92 -4.49
N THR A 8 11.85 0.34 -3.44
CA THR A 8 13.21 -0.20 -3.51
C THR A 8 13.28 -1.71 -3.69
N SER A 9 12.19 -2.44 -3.41
CA SER A 9 12.13 -3.88 -3.61
C SER A 9 11.67 -4.21 -5.02
N ILE A 10 12.24 -5.28 -5.58
CA ILE A 10 11.76 -5.92 -6.81
C ILE A 10 11.12 -7.30 -6.53
N ASP A 11 11.22 -7.78 -5.29
CA ASP A 11 10.60 -9.04 -4.88
C ASP A 11 9.08 -8.86 -4.77
N PRO A 12 8.27 -9.55 -5.61
CA PRO A 12 6.82 -9.44 -5.59
C PRO A 12 6.20 -9.77 -4.23
N LEU A 13 6.77 -10.74 -3.49
CA LEU A 13 6.26 -11.10 -2.17
C LEU A 13 6.42 -9.94 -1.19
N VAL A 14 7.59 -9.28 -1.20
CA VAL A 14 7.85 -8.12 -0.35
C VAL A 14 6.92 -6.96 -0.70
N LEU A 15 6.69 -6.70 -1.99
CA LEU A 15 5.78 -5.65 -2.45
C LEU A 15 4.33 -5.94 -2.03
N ALA A 16 3.87 -7.17 -2.23
CA ALA A 16 2.54 -7.63 -1.86
C ALA A 16 2.28 -7.47 -0.34
N VAL A 17 3.22 -7.95 0.48
CA VAL A 17 3.14 -7.86 1.94
C VAL A 17 3.18 -6.39 2.40
N ALA A 18 4.10 -5.58 1.84
CA ALA A 18 4.19 -4.17 2.20
C ALA A 18 2.91 -3.39 1.85
N ALA A 19 2.32 -3.63 0.67
CA ALA A 19 1.06 -3.03 0.28
C ALA A 19 -0.09 -3.47 1.20
N HIS A 20 -0.17 -4.77 1.50
CA HIS A 20 -1.15 -5.32 2.43
C HIS A 20 -1.10 -4.64 3.80
N ASP A 21 0.08 -4.62 4.41
CA ASP A 21 0.31 -4.12 5.77
C ASP A 21 0.00 -2.63 5.88
N LEU A 22 0.37 -1.83 4.87
CA LEU A 22 0.01 -0.41 4.82
C LEU A 22 -1.50 -0.21 4.70
N GLY A 23 -2.18 -1.08 3.94
CA GLY A 23 -3.65 -1.10 3.90
C GLY A 23 -4.28 -1.44 5.26
N GLN A 24 -3.72 -2.39 6.02
CA GLN A 24 -4.20 -2.69 7.38
C GLN A 24 -3.94 -1.53 8.34
N TYR A 25 -2.76 -0.91 8.26
CA TYR A 25 -2.44 0.25 9.07
C TYR A 25 -3.47 1.38 8.88
N VAL A 26 -3.83 1.71 7.63
CA VAL A 26 -4.89 2.70 7.37
C VAL A 26 -6.23 2.26 7.95
N LYS A 27 -6.60 0.98 7.82
CA LYS A 27 -7.87 0.46 8.32
C LYS A 27 -8.00 0.61 9.84
N TYR A 28 -6.92 0.34 10.59
CA TYR A 28 -6.99 0.22 12.05
C TYR A 28 -6.48 1.46 12.80
N TYR A 29 -5.68 2.32 12.17
CA TYR A 29 -5.18 3.53 12.81
C TYR A 29 -5.99 4.77 12.36
N PRO A 30 -6.67 5.50 13.26
CA PRO A 30 -7.55 6.63 12.91
C PRO A 30 -6.90 7.74 12.08
N ASN A 31 -5.58 7.95 12.22
CA ASN A 31 -4.83 8.96 11.46
C ASN A 31 -3.97 8.32 10.34
N GLY A 32 -4.18 7.05 10.03
CA GLY A 32 -3.34 6.28 9.10
C GLY A 32 -3.36 6.84 7.70
N LYS A 33 -4.53 7.30 7.24
CA LYS A 33 -4.73 7.95 5.94
C LYS A 33 -3.85 9.19 5.76
N LYS A 34 -3.91 10.12 6.72
CA LYS A 34 -3.11 11.36 6.70
C LYS A 34 -1.62 11.04 6.69
N PHE A 35 -1.18 10.13 7.55
CA PHE A 35 0.22 9.74 7.64
C PHE A 35 0.74 9.08 6.34
N LEU A 36 -0.03 8.17 5.73
CA LEU A 36 0.35 7.55 4.45
C LEU A 36 0.49 8.58 3.32
N GLN A 37 -0.33 9.62 3.33
CA GLN A 37 -0.25 10.72 2.37
C GLN A 37 1.01 11.56 2.59
N GLU A 38 1.31 11.92 3.84
CA GLU A 38 2.50 12.71 4.21
C GLU A 38 3.81 12.03 3.82
N ILE A 39 3.89 10.70 3.94
CA ILE A 39 5.10 9.94 3.56
C ILE A 39 5.12 9.50 2.08
N GLY A 40 4.13 9.89 1.28
CA GLY A 40 4.04 9.55 -0.15
C GLY A 40 3.63 8.11 -0.47
N ALA A 41 3.38 7.26 0.54
CA ALA A 41 3.05 5.85 0.37
C ALA A 41 1.75 5.63 -0.40
N LYS A 42 0.78 6.55 -0.30
CA LYS A 42 -0.47 6.49 -1.09
C LYS A 42 -0.17 6.36 -2.58
N GLN A 43 0.70 7.22 -3.11
CA GLN A 43 1.00 7.24 -4.54
C GLN A 43 1.73 5.96 -4.97
N GLN A 44 2.69 5.51 -4.15
CA GLN A 44 3.45 4.28 -4.40
C GLN A 44 2.54 3.04 -4.47
N ILE A 45 1.56 2.93 -3.56
CA ILE A 45 0.59 1.82 -3.60
C ILE A 45 -0.28 1.91 -4.86
N MET A 46 -0.69 3.12 -5.28
CA MET A 46 -1.50 3.30 -6.50
C MET A 46 -0.75 2.87 -7.77
N GLU A 47 0.54 3.13 -7.85
CA GLU A 47 1.39 2.69 -8.98
C GLU A 47 1.47 1.15 -9.06
N LEU A 48 1.41 0.45 -7.92
CA LEU A 48 1.43 -1.02 -7.86
C LEU A 48 0.09 -1.70 -8.21
N MET A 49 -1.01 -0.96 -8.35
CA MET A 49 -2.31 -1.54 -8.73
C MET A 49 -2.29 -2.17 -10.13
N THR A 50 -1.33 -1.76 -10.98
CA THR A 50 -1.13 -2.28 -12.34
C THR A 50 0.14 -3.12 -12.48
N HIS A 51 0.74 -3.56 -11.36
CA HIS A 51 1.94 -4.40 -11.36
C HIS A 51 1.75 -5.69 -12.18
N GLU A 52 2.80 -6.32 -12.70
CA GLU A 52 2.67 -7.54 -13.53
C GLU A 52 2.32 -8.79 -12.70
N ASP A 53 2.77 -8.83 -11.45
CA ASP A 53 2.44 -9.88 -10.50
C ASP A 53 0.99 -9.72 -9.95
N PRO A 54 0.16 -10.78 -10.01
CA PRO A 54 -1.24 -10.72 -9.56
C PRO A 54 -1.41 -10.48 -8.07
N GLU A 55 -0.54 -11.00 -7.21
CA GLU A 55 -0.65 -10.84 -5.75
C GLU A 55 -0.31 -9.40 -5.35
N VAL A 56 0.72 -8.81 -5.98
CA VAL A 56 1.05 -7.39 -5.79
C VAL A 56 -0.13 -6.50 -6.20
N ARG A 57 -0.71 -6.72 -7.39
CA ARG A 57 -1.90 -5.96 -7.84
C ARG A 57 -3.05 -6.11 -6.86
N TYR A 58 -3.35 -7.34 -6.46
CA TYR A 58 -4.46 -7.65 -5.57
C TYR A 58 -4.31 -6.91 -4.24
N HIS A 59 -3.15 -7.00 -3.61
CA HIS A 59 -2.91 -6.34 -2.33
C HIS A 59 -2.86 -4.81 -2.44
N ALA A 60 -2.31 -4.26 -3.52
CA ALA A 60 -2.34 -2.82 -3.80
C ALA A 60 -3.78 -2.30 -3.96
N LEU A 61 -4.62 -3.00 -4.74
CA LEU A 61 -6.03 -2.66 -4.94
C LEU A 61 -6.80 -2.67 -3.61
N ILE A 62 -6.65 -3.72 -2.81
CA ILE A 62 -7.29 -3.84 -1.51
C ILE A 62 -6.81 -2.74 -0.55
N ALA A 63 -5.52 -2.39 -0.57
CA ALA A 63 -4.97 -1.32 0.26
C ALA A 63 -5.53 0.05 -0.13
N VAL A 64 -5.66 0.36 -1.42
CA VAL A 64 -6.29 1.59 -1.91
C VAL A 64 -7.78 1.63 -1.54
N GLN A 65 -8.51 0.52 -1.66
CA GLN A 65 -9.91 0.45 -1.23
C GLN A 65 -10.07 0.79 0.25
N LYS A 66 -9.23 0.23 1.13
CA LYS A 66 -9.21 0.56 2.56
C LYS A 66 -8.90 2.04 2.81
N TYR A 67 -7.95 2.60 2.05
CA TYR A 67 -7.60 4.02 2.13
C TYR A 67 -8.77 4.94 1.76
N MET A 68 -9.57 4.57 0.75
CA MET A 68 -10.72 5.35 0.31
C MET A 68 -11.92 5.23 1.26
N ALA A 69 -12.11 4.05 1.88
CA ALA A 69 -13.22 3.78 2.78
C ALA A 69 -13.05 4.39 4.18
N GLN A 70 -11.80 4.60 4.64
CA GLN A 70 -11.52 5.36 5.86
C GLN A 70 -11.78 6.86 5.57
N ALA A 71 -12.88 7.39 6.11
CA ALA A 71 -13.27 8.80 6.01
C ALA A 71 -12.48 9.64 7.02
#